data_AF-A0A2H0A632-F1
#
_entry.id   AF-A0A2H0A632-F1
#
_cell.length_a   1.000
_cell.length_b   1.000
_cell.length_c   1.000
_cell.angle_alpha   90.00
_cell.angle_beta   90.00
_cell.angle_gamma   90.00
#
_symmetry.space_group_name_H-M   'P 1'
#
loop_
_entity.id
_entity.type
_entity.pdbx_description
1 polymer ?
#
loop_
_entity_poly.entity_id
_entity_poly.type
_entity_poly.pdbx_seq_one_letter_code
_entity_poly.pdbx_strand_id
1 'polypeptide(L)'
;MMTKVGIIGCKLRWDMGCPRYSSHVSCFLACMNKKGAFSNLEDPVVVSFCSCNGCPGKGRFEKAEIMKNDLKVDVIMLASCCYKPPKCTNIDQSARDIEEKLKIRVIRGTVTESCGEMSSKK
;
A
#
# COMPACT_ATOMS: atom_id res chain seq x y z
N MET A 1 2.77 -19.21 8.02
CA MET A 1 1.90 -19.06 6.84
C MET A 1 2.40 -17.90 5.98
N MET A 2 2.22 -17.98 4.66
CA MET A 2 2.62 -16.92 3.72
C MET A 2 1.63 -15.75 3.76
N THR A 3 2.10 -14.51 3.84
CA THR A 3 1.24 -13.31 3.86
C THR A 3 1.04 -12.77 2.45
N LYS A 4 -0.19 -12.77 1.94
CA LYS A 4 -0.53 -12.23 0.61
C LYS A 4 -0.71 -10.72 0.66
N VAL A 5 0.09 -10.00 -0.12
CA VAL A 5 0.11 -8.53 -0.18
C VAL A 5 -0.50 -8.04 -1.49
N GLY A 6 -1.49 -7.15 -1.39
CA GLY A 6 -1.97 -6.33 -2.51
C GLY A 6 -1.37 -4.93 -2.46
N ILE A 7 -0.78 -4.44 -3.55
CA ILE A 7 -0.17 -3.11 -3.60
C ILE A 7 -1.02 -2.17 -4.46
N ILE A 8 -1.33 -0.98 -3.93
CA ILE A 8 -2.06 0.07 -4.64
C ILE A 8 -1.16 1.30 -4.83
N GLY A 9 -0.85 1.61 -6.10
CA GLY A 9 -0.06 2.77 -6.52
C GLY A 9 -0.90 4.01 -6.87
N CYS A 10 -0.24 5.16 -7.02
CA CYS A 10 -0.89 6.37 -7.54
C CYS A 10 -0.91 6.34 -9.08
N LYS A 11 -2.04 6.67 -9.73
CA LYS A 11 -2.16 6.73 -11.20
C LYS A 11 -1.17 7.69 -11.84
N LEU A 12 -1.06 8.91 -11.30
CA LEU A 12 -0.11 9.91 -11.82
C LEU A 12 1.33 9.39 -11.81
N ARG A 13 1.71 8.68 -10.74
CA ARG A 13 3.05 8.08 -10.62
C ARG A 13 3.20 6.80 -11.44
N TRP A 14 2.10 6.14 -11.76
CA TRP A 14 2.06 5.04 -12.71
C TRP A 14 2.39 5.52 -14.13
N ASP A 15 1.81 6.66 -14.51
CA ASP A 15 1.99 7.24 -15.85
C ASP A 15 3.34 7.94 -16.02
N MET A 16 3.78 8.68 -14.99
CA MET A 16 5.01 9.49 -15.01
C MET A 16 6.26 8.72 -14.54
N GLY A 17 6.09 7.50 -14.04
CA GLY A 17 7.15 6.75 -13.36
C GLY A 17 7.28 7.06 -11.86
N CYS A 18 7.63 6.00 -11.11
CA CYS A 18 7.85 6.07 -9.67
C CYS A 18 9.14 6.86 -9.34
N PRO A 19 9.11 7.84 -8.41
CA PRO A 19 10.24 8.75 -8.16
C PRO A 19 11.50 8.07 -7.59
N ARG A 20 11.43 6.81 -7.14
CA ARG A 20 12.55 6.13 -6.49
C ARG A 20 13.49 5.44 -7.49
N TYR A 21 12.99 4.98 -8.65
CA TYR A 21 13.76 4.20 -9.66
C TYR A 21 13.10 4.17 -11.06
N SER A 22 12.24 5.13 -11.40
CA SER A 22 11.48 5.18 -12.67
C SER A 22 10.60 3.95 -13.03
N SER A 23 10.56 2.88 -12.21
CA SER A 23 10.04 1.57 -12.64
C SER A 23 9.18 0.80 -11.61
N HIS A 24 8.63 1.45 -10.57
CA HIS A 24 7.76 0.80 -9.54
C HIS A 24 8.38 -0.39 -8.77
N VAL A 25 9.63 -0.75 -9.01
CA VAL A 25 10.28 -1.96 -8.49
C VAL A 25 10.58 -1.90 -6.99
N SER A 26 10.74 -0.71 -6.40
CA SER A 26 11.17 -0.58 -4.99
C SER A 26 10.22 -1.24 -3.98
N CYS A 27 8.92 -1.28 -4.27
CA CYS A 27 7.93 -1.90 -3.38
C CYS A 27 8.05 -3.43 -3.40
N PHE A 28 8.28 -3.99 -4.58
CA PHE A 28 8.52 -5.42 -4.78
C PHE A 28 9.82 -5.85 -4.11
N LEU A 29 10.91 -5.10 -4.30
CA LEU A 29 12.20 -5.39 -3.65
C LEU A 29 12.08 -5.30 -2.13
N ALA A 30 11.33 -4.34 -1.58
CA ALA A 30 11.11 -4.25 -0.14
C ALA A 30 10.33 -5.46 0.40
N CYS A 31 9.32 -5.94 -0.33
CA CYS A 31 8.55 -7.13 0.02
C CYS A 31 9.43 -8.39 -0.02
N MET A 32 10.11 -8.62 -1.15
CA MET A 32 11.00 -9.78 -1.37
C MET A 32 12.13 -9.87 -0.35
N ASN A 33 12.71 -8.72 0.03
CA ASN A 33 13.78 -8.67 1.04
C ASN A 33 13.25 -8.55 2.48
N LYS A 34 11.93 -8.56 2.71
CA LYS A 34 11.29 -8.39 4.02
C LYS A 34 11.78 -7.13 4.77
N LYS A 35 11.89 -6.00 4.08
CA LYS A 35 12.42 -4.73 4.62
C LYS A 35 11.33 -3.71 4.91
N GLY A 36 11.62 -2.79 5.83
CA GLY A 36 10.74 -1.68 6.17
C GLY A 36 9.40 -2.16 6.70
N ALA A 37 8.29 -1.68 6.13
CA ALA A 37 6.95 -2.03 6.61
C ALA A 37 6.58 -3.53 6.43
N PHE A 38 7.38 -4.29 5.68
CA PHE A 38 7.20 -5.73 5.50
C PHE A 38 7.92 -6.60 6.55
N SER A 39 8.75 -6.02 7.42
CA SER A 39 9.58 -6.78 8.38
C SER A 39 8.77 -7.65 9.33
N ASN A 40 7.56 -7.21 9.67
CA ASN A 40 6.67 -7.85 10.64
C ASN A 40 5.67 -8.81 9.98
N LEU A 41 5.83 -9.10 8.67
CA LEU A 41 5.00 -10.06 7.96
C LEU A 41 5.71 -11.41 7.84
N GLU A 42 4.95 -12.47 7.99
CA GLU A 42 5.44 -13.83 7.78
C GLU A 42 5.43 -14.10 6.27
N ASP A 43 6.61 -14.39 5.72
CA ASP A 43 6.86 -14.68 4.30
C ASP A 43 5.95 -13.88 3.32
N PRO A 44 6.12 -12.55 3.23
CA PRO A 44 5.22 -11.71 2.45
C PRO A 44 5.44 -11.89 0.95
N VAL A 45 4.35 -12.12 0.22
CA VAL A 45 4.34 -12.29 -1.23
C VAL A 45 3.35 -11.32 -1.87
N VAL A 46 3.81 -10.57 -2.87
CA VAL A 46 2.94 -9.69 -3.65
C VAL A 46 2.09 -10.54 -4.60
N VAL A 47 0.77 -10.54 -4.41
CA VAL A 47 -0.17 -11.28 -5.27
C VAL A 47 -1.01 -10.36 -6.16
N SER A 48 -0.97 -9.05 -5.89
CA SER A 48 -1.69 -8.05 -6.70
C SER A 48 -0.98 -6.71 -6.69
N PHE A 49 -0.98 -6.02 -7.83
CA PHE A 49 -0.48 -4.66 -7.96
C PHE A 49 -1.32 -3.88 -8.96
N CYS A 50 -1.90 -2.75 -8.54
CA CYS A 50 -2.68 -1.89 -9.43
C CYS A 50 -2.48 -0.42 -9.11
N SER A 51 -2.88 0.45 -10.03
CA SER A 51 -2.98 1.89 -9.76
C SER A 51 -4.35 2.25 -9.19
N CYS A 52 -4.41 3.38 -8.46
CA CYS A 52 -5.65 4.12 -8.21
C CYS A 52 -6.28 4.60 -9.54
N ASN A 53 -7.53 5.09 -9.50
CA ASN A 53 -8.25 5.62 -10.67
C ASN A 53 -7.88 7.09 -11.02
N GLY A 54 -6.95 7.72 -10.30
CA GLY A 54 -6.54 9.12 -10.52
C GLY A 54 -7.19 10.12 -9.56
N CYS A 55 -6.66 11.35 -9.53
CA CYS A 55 -7.21 12.45 -8.71
C CYS A 55 -8.31 13.20 -9.49
N PRO A 56 -9.36 13.71 -8.82
CA PRO A 56 -9.60 13.78 -7.37
C PRO A 56 -10.25 12.51 -6.75
N GLY A 57 -10.28 11.38 -7.46
CA GLY A 57 -11.04 10.19 -7.09
C GLY A 57 -10.51 9.36 -5.90
N LYS A 58 -11.43 8.60 -5.28
CA LYS A 58 -11.18 7.63 -4.19
C LYS A 58 -11.10 6.17 -4.67
N GLY A 59 -10.53 5.93 -5.86
CA GLY A 59 -10.49 4.56 -6.44
C GLY A 59 -9.74 3.51 -5.61
N ARG A 60 -9.00 3.90 -4.57
CA ARG A 60 -8.25 2.95 -3.72
C ARG A 60 -9.17 2.01 -2.94
N PHE A 61 -10.34 2.49 -2.51
CA PHE A 61 -11.27 1.69 -1.73
C PHE A 61 -11.81 0.52 -2.56
N GLU A 62 -12.35 0.82 -3.75
CA GLU A 62 -12.85 -0.18 -4.70
C GLU A 62 -11.77 -1.21 -5.06
N LYS A 63 -10.53 -0.76 -5.31
CA LYS A 63 -9.42 -1.68 -5.59
C LYS A 63 -9.08 -2.56 -4.39
N ALA A 64 -9.09 -2.01 -3.18
CA ALA A 64 -8.85 -2.79 -1.96
C ALA A 64 -9.97 -3.80 -1.71
N GLU A 65 -11.22 -3.44 -2.01
CA GLU A 65 -12.38 -4.32 -1.91
C GLU A 65 -12.25 -5.51 -2.86
N ILE A 66 -11.92 -5.27 -4.14
CA ILE A 66 -11.65 -6.32 -5.12
C ILE A 66 -10.48 -7.21 -4.67
N MET A 67 -9.36 -6.60 -4.25
CA MET A 67 -8.19 -7.37 -3.77
C MET A 67 -8.53 -8.27 -2.57
N LYS A 68 -9.34 -7.77 -1.63
CA LYS A 68 -9.75 -8.54 -0.46
C LYS A 68 -10.72 -9.66 -0.84
N ASN A 69 -11.77 -9.33 -1.60
CA ASN A 69 -12.88 -10.24 -1.85
C ASN A 69 -12.53 -11.28 -2.91
N ASP A 70 -11.83 -10.90 -3.97
CA ASP A 70 -11.60 -11.77 -5.13
C ASP A 70 -10.20 -12.39 -5.08
N LEU A 71 -9.18 -11.59 -4.75
CA LEU A 71 -7.78 -12.05 -4.73
C LEU A 71 -7.34 -12.59 -3.36
N LYS A 72 -8.21 -12.48 -2.33
CA LYS A 72 -7.97 -12.95 -0.96
C LYS A 72 -6.63 -12.49 -0.40
N VAL A 73 -6.32 -11.20 -0.54
CA VAL A 73 -5.13 -10.60 0.08
C VAL A 73 -5.32 -10.48 1.60
N ASP A 74 -4.24 -10.70 2.34
CA ASP A 74 -4.23 -10.56 3.81
C ASP A 74 -3.95 -9.11 4.23
N VAL A 75 -3.18 -8.39 3.41
CA VAL A 75 -2.72 -7.03 3.69
C VAL A 75 -2.75 -6.17 2.43
N ILE A 76 -3.20 -4.92 2.58
CA ILE A 76 -3.14 -3.91 1.52
C ILE A 76 -1.99 -2.95 1.80
N MET A 77 -1.10 -2.76 0.83
CA MET A 77 -0.05 -1.75 0.88
C MET A 77 -0.42 -0.56 0.00
N LEU A 78 -0.42 0.63 0.58
CA LEU A 78 -0.43 1.88 -0.16
C LEU A 78 1.01 2.25 -0.54
N ALA A 79 1.30 2.31 -1.83
CA ALA A 79 2.67 2.44 -2.31
C ALA A 79 3.33 3.74 -1.86
N SER A 80 4.65 3.70 -1.61
CA SER A 80 5.46 4.84 -1.13
C SER A 80 5.32 6.09 -2.00
N CYS A 81 5.09 5.92 -3.31
CA CYS A 81 4.89 7.02 -4.24
C CYS A 81 3.65 7.88 -3.92
N CYS A 82 2.66 7.35 -3.19
CA CYS A 82 1.48 8.11 -2.75
C CYS A 82 1.81 9.15 -1.67
N TYR A 83 2.91 8.94 -0.94
CA TYR A 83 3.36 9.76 0.18
C TYR A 83 4.45 10.77 -0.21
N LYS A 84 4.95 10.71 -1.45
CA LYS A 84 5.98 11.62 -1.97
C LYS A 84 5.35 12.73 -2.82
N PRO A 85 5.95 13.94 -2.86
CA PRO A 85 5.45 15.06 -3.66
C PRO A 85 5.30 14.66 -5.14
N PRO A 86 4.22 15.04 -5.86
CA PRO A 86 3.01 15.64 -5.32
C PRO A 86 2.25 14.60 -4.48
N LYS A 87 2.09 14.90 -3.18
CA LYS A 87 1.50 14.00 -2.19
C LYS A 87 0.01 13.84 -2.48
N CYS A 88 -0.52 12.63 -2.33
CA CYS A 88 -1.95 12.41 -2.44
C CYS A 88 -2.66 13.00 -1.20
N THR A 89 -3.57 13.96 -1.42
CA THR A 89 -4.33 14.63 -0.35
C THR A 89 -5.22 13.66 0.44
N ASN A 90 -5.76 12.64 -0.23
CA ASN A 90 -6.74 11.71 0.36
C ASN A 90 -6.13 10.39 0.87
N ILE A 91 -4.80 10.30 0.98
CA ILE A 91 -4.14 9.03 1.29
C ILE A 91 -4.50 8.50 2.68
N ASP A 92 -4.53 9.38 3.68
CA ASP A 92 -4.79 9.00 5.08
C ASP A 92 -6.26 8.66 5.29
N GLN A 93 -7.18 9.37 4.63
CA GLN A 93 -8.60 9.02 4.64
C GLN A 93 -8.84 7.68 3.95
N SER A 94 -8.20 7.44 2.80
CA SER A 94 -8.35 6.15 2.09
C SER A 94 -7.84 4.99 2.94
N ALA A 95 -6.73 5.17 3.65
CA ALA A 95 -6.19 4.15 4.55
C ALA A 95 -7.19 3.81 5.66
N ARG A 96 -7.75 4.82 6.34
CA ARG A 96 -8.77 4.63 7.39
C ARG A 96 -10.02 3.96 6.85
N ASP A 97 -10.55 4.43 5.72
CA ASP A 97 -11.75 3.86 5.09
C ASP A 97 -11.57 2.36 4.79
N ILE A 98 -10.38 1.97 4.30
CA ILE A 98 -10.03 0.56 4.03
C ILE A 98 -9.91 -0.24 5.33
N GLU A 99 -9.21 0.28 6.33
CA GLU A 99 -9.02 -0.41 7.62
C GLU A 99 -10.36 -0.63 8.34
N GLU A 100 -11.22 0.39 8.40
CA GLU A 100 -12.48 0.35 9.13
C GLU A 100 -13.55 -0.47 8.40
N LYS A 101 -13.77 -0.21 7.11
CA LYS A 101 -14.88 -0.84 6.37
C LYS A 101 -14.52 -2.24 5.89
N LEU A 102 -13.27 -2.44 5.44
CA LEU A 102 -12.81 -3.74 4.97
C LEU A 102 -12.15 -4.57 6.06
N LYS A 103 -11.94 -4.07 7.29
CA LYS A 103 -11.35 -4.82 8.41
C LYS A 103 -10.04 -5.53 8.01
N ILE A 104 -9.26 -4.90 7.13
CA ILE A 104 -8.00 -5.43 6.60
C ILE A 104 -6.87 -4.50 6.99
N ARG A 105 -5.71 -5.07 7.34
CA ARG A 105 -4.53 -4.30 7.71
C ARG A 105 -4.03 -3.50 6.50
N VAL A 106 -3.76 -2.21 6.71
CA VAL A 106 -3.15 -1.35 5.69
C VAL A 106 -1.71 -1.00 6.06
N ILE A 107 -0.80 -1.24 5.12
CA ILE A 107 0.60 -0.84 5.21
C ILE A 107 0.81 0.46 4.43
N ARG A 108 1.51 1.41 5.03
CA ARG A 108 1.78 2.73 4.45
C ARG A 108 3.23 2.82 3.98
N GLY A 109 3.45 2.71 2.67
CA GLY A 109 4.77 2.81 2.06
C GLY A 109 5.78 1.76 2.53
N THR A 110 7.03 1.94 2.13
CA THR A 110 8.16 1.04 2.43
C THR A 110 9.24 1.67 3.30
N VAL A 111 9.19 2.98 3.51
CA VAL A 111 10.13 3.72 4.36
C VAL A 111 9.41 4.21 5.61
N THR A 112 9.96 3.79 6.73
CA THR A 112 9.57 3.95 8.14
C THR A 112 9.64 5.40 8.63
N GLU A 113 9.00 6.35 7.96
CA GLU A 113 8.83 7.71 8.52
C GLU A 113 7.39 8.01 8.96
N SER A 114 6.42 7.14 8.65
CA SER A 114 5.02 7.29 9.12
C SER A 114 4.50 6.09 9.90
N CYS A 115 5.38 5.18 10.30
CA CYS A 115 5.08 4.15 11.31
C CYS A 115 5.61 4.61 12.69
N GLY A 116 5.42 5.89 13.01
CA GLY A 116 5.46 6.40 14.37
C GLY A 116 4.08 6.23 14.98
N GLU A 117 4.02 5.59 16.14
CA GLU A 117 2.86 5.51 17.05
C GLU A 117 1.69 4.62 16.62
N MET A 118 1.92 3.30 16.68
CA MET A 118 0.93 2.41 17.29
C MET A 118 1.68 1.38 18.14
N SER A 119 2.46 1.91 19.09
CA SER A 119 2.92 1.16 20.25
C SER A 119 1.81 1.21 21.29
N SER A 120 1.32 0.04 21.67
CA SER A 120 1.00 -0.32 23.05
C SER A 120 0.46 0.82 23.94
N LYS A 121 -0.87 0.98 23.98
CA LYS A 121 -1.50 1.29 25.27
C LYS A 121 -1.77 -0.04 25.96
N LYS A 122 -0.82 -0.42 26.82
CA LYS A 122 -1.08 -1.24 28.01
C LYS A 122 -1.94 -0.42 28.98
#